data_AF-A0A7K9Q7U0-F1
#
_entry.id   AF-A0A7K9Q7U0-F1
#
_cell.length_a   1.000
_cell.length_b   1.000
_cell.length_c   1.000
_cell.angle_alpha   90.00
_cell.angle_beta   90.00
_cell.angle_gamma   90.00
#
_symmetry.space_group_name_H-M   'P 1'
#
loop_
_entity.id
_entity.type
_entity.pdbx_description
1 polymer ?
#
loop_
_entity_poly.entity_id
_entity_poly.type
_entity_poly.pdbx_seq_one_letter_code
_entity_poly.pdbx_strand_id
1 'polypeptide(L)'
;TLGTQTDYRDGEAQTDPYSPEYIVRSDSVPEILTLAILTWGRGLPAGQAEMEVIDRIREKRAWEAALPPMDSPSNIAKRLKMMEAMERKEWAYREEEIDKLQKVQMEVFKKLLQRQEENQNEMNAMRLNNHWQNHQKAKEEKIRKIQLDCALMLRKLIAKRKNWLGKLERRDIIREYNDFSSQTYAPLSRIGFFPDNNCDYYAVKNFYLDTFAGLCELEKSVQPSVFPFKVKAPKPKCIITKTGYVKRSGRLEVVLEKVHQ
;
A
#
# COMPACT_ATOMS: atom_id res chain seq x y z
N THR A 1 14.91 23.77 -50.86
CA THR A 1 13.74 23.23 -51.57
C THR A 1 12.98 22.36 -50.59
N LEU A 2 11.86 22.87 -50.07
CA LEU A 2 11.01 22.15 -49.13
C LEU A 2 10.15 21.15 -49.92
N GLY A 3 10.39 19.86 -49.72
CA GLY A 3 9.52 18.81 -50.25
C GLY A 3 8.29 18.67 -49.37
N THR A 4 7.11 18.86 -49.94
CA THR A 4 5.82 18.54 -49.33
C THR A 4 5.64 17.02 -49.34
N GLN A 5 5.69 16.41 -48.17
CA GLN A 5 5.33 15.01 -47.95
C GLN A 5 3.84 14.95 -47.58
N THR A 6 3.05 14.16 -48.28
CA THR A 6 1.62 13.96 -47.97
C THR A 6 1.48 13.08 -46.73
N ASP A 7 0.59 13.47 -45.80
CA ASP A 7 0.35 12.77 -44.53
C ASP A 7 -0.32 11.39 -44.70
N TYR A 8 -0.96 11.15 -45.84
CA TYR A 8 -1.66 9.92 -46.15
C TYR A 8 -0.83 9.05 -47.10
N ARG A 9 -0.54 7.81 -46.69
CA ARG A 9 -0.10 6.75 -47.60
C ARG A 9 -1.31 6.31 -48.42
N ASP A 10 -1.26 6.47 -49.74
CA ASP A 10 -2.24 5.94 -50.70
C ASP A 10 -2.16 4.40 -50.78
N GLY A 11 -2.49 3.70 -49.68
CA GLY A 11 -2.61 2.25 -49.68
C GLY A 11 -3.89 1.77 -50.37
N GLU A 12 -4.94 2.60 -50.36
CA GLU A 12 -6.25 2.31 -50.96
C GLU A 12 -6.24 2.40 -52.49
N ALA A 13 -5.24 3.05 -53.09
CA ALA A 13 -5.03 3.09 -54.54
C ALA A 13 -4.35 1.82 -55.09
N GLN A 14 -3.89 0.90 -54.21
CA GLN A 14 -3.20 -0.32 -54.60
C GLN A 14 -4.20 -1.43 -54.93
N THR A 15 -4.61 -1.51 -56.20
CA THR A 15 -5.46 -2.59 -56.71
C THR A 15 -4.67 -3.85 -56.99
N ASP A 16 -5.34 -5.00 -56.98
CA ASP A 16 -4.76 -6.25 -57.47
C ASP A 16 -4.29 -6.09 -58.93
N PRO A 17 -3.17 -6.73 -59.32
CA PRO A 17 -2.68 -6.66 -60.68
C PRO A 17 -3.75 -7.19 -61.66
N TYR A 18 -4.03 -6.42 -62.70
CA TYR A 18 -5.04 -6.74 -63.71
C TYR A 18 -4.76 -8.09 -64.39
N SER A 19 -5.76 -8.98 -64.38
CA SER A 19 -5.73 -10.28 -65.07
C SER A 19 -6.56 -10.23 -66.37
N PRO A 20 -5.93 -10.27 -67.56
CA PRO A 20 -6.64 -10.18 -68.82
C PRO A 20 -7.44 -11.46 -69.14
N GLU A 21 -8.55 -11.30 -69.87
CA GLU A 21 -9.32 -12.41 -70.44
C GLU A 21 -8.49 -13.16 -71.50
N TYR A 22 -8.64 -14.49 -71.57
CA TYR A 22 -7.90 -15.36 -72.49
C TYR A 22 -8.83 -16.34 -73.21
N ILE A 23 -8.42 -16.77 -74.41
CA ILE A 23 -9.14 -17.77 -75.23
C ILE A 23 -8.23 -18.99 -75.40
N VAL A 24 -8.74 -20.18 -75.06
CA VAL A 24 -7.99 -21.45 -75.15
C VAL A 24 -8.40 -22.18 -76.42
N ARG A 25 -7.42 -22.67 -77.20
CA ARG A 25 -7.66 -23.57 -78.33
C ARG A 25 -7.98 -24.97 -77.80
N SER A 26 -9.00 -25.63 -78.36
CA SER A 26 -9.57 -26.88 -77.86
C SER A 26 -8.57 -28.03 -77.67
N ASP A 27 -7.43 -27.99 -78.38
CA ASP A 27 -6.51 -29.13 -78.47
C ASP A 27 -5.41 -29.11 -77.40
N SER A 28 -5.20 -28.01 -76.67
CA SER A 28 -4.24 -27.98 -75.55
C SER A 28 -4.54 -26.91 -74.50
N VAL A 29 -4.46 -27.30 -73.22
CA VAL A 29 -4.59 -26.39 -72.07
C VAL A 29 -3.20 -25.92 -71.63
N PRO A 30 -2.89 -24.61 -71.72
CA PRO A 30 -1.58 -24.10 -71.33
C PRO A 30 -1.30 -24.29 -69.83
N GLU A 31 -0.02 -24.52 -69.48
CA GLU A 31 0.45 -24.78 -68.11
C GLU A 31 0.13 -23.66 -67.13
N ILE A 32 0.22 -22.42 -67.61
CA ILE A 32 -0.01 -21.21 -66.82
C ILE A 32 -1.44 -21.20 -66.24
N LEU A 33 -2.42 -21.75 -66.96
CA LEU A 33 -3.81 -21.78 -66.49
C LEU A 33 -4.04 -22.76 -65.33
N THR A 34 -3.22 -23.80 -65.20
CA THR A 34 -3.29 -24.66 -64.01
C THR A 34 -2.68 -24.03 -62.77
N LEU A 35 -1.88 -22.98 -62.94
CA LEU A 35 -1.30 -22.21 -61.84
C LEU A 35 -2.14 -21.00 -61.43
N ALA A 36 -3.36 -20.86 -61.98
CA ALA A 36 -4.26 -19.74 -61.68
C ALA A 36 -4.66 -19.63 -60.19
N ILE A 37 -4.39 -20.68 -59.39
CA ILE A 37 -4.57 -20.69 -57.94
C ILE A 37 -3.54 -19.77 -57.25
N LEU A 38 -2.34 -19.64 -57.83
CA LEU A 38 -1.28 -18.75 -57.34
C LEU A 38 -1.57 -17.32 -57.80
N THR A 39 -1.93 -16.46 -56.85
CA THR A 39 -2.27 -15.05 -57.11
C THR A 39 -1.42 -14.14 -56.24
N TRP A 40 -1.33 -12.85 -56.59
CA TRP A 40 -0.56 -11.89 -55.81
C TRP A 40 -1.07 -11.84 -54.36
N GLY A 41 -0.15 -11.99 -53.39
CA GLY A 41 -0.52 -12.10 -51.96
C GLY A 41 -1.07 -13.48 -51.54
N ARG A 42 -1.32 -14.38 -52.48
CA ARG A 42 -1.68 -15.80 -52.26
C ARG A 42 -0.76 -16.69 -53.08
N GLY A 43 0.51 -16.67 -52.68
CA GLY A 43 1.57 -17.52 -53.23
C GLY A 43 2.34 -16.96 -54.42
N LEU A 44 2.32 -15.64 -54.59
CA LEU A 44 3.29 -14.90 -55.37
C LEU A 44 3.79 -13.69 -54.54
N PRO A 45 5.11 -13.38 -54.54
CA PRO A 45 6.19 -14.01 -55.31
C PRO A 45 6.51 -15.44 -54.85
N ALA A 46 6.83 -16.31 -55.82
CA ALA A 46 6.92 -17.75 -55.60
C ALA A 46 8.02 -18.14 -54.60
N GLY A 47 7.65 -18.79 -53.51
CA GLY A 47 8.55 -19.42 -52.55
C GLY A 47 8.91 -20.87 -52.91
N GLN A 48 9.72 -21.52 -52.06
CA GLN A 48 10.14 -22.91 -52.27
C GLN A 48 8.96 -23.88 -52.34
N ALA A 49 7.97 -23.75 -51.44
CA ALA A 49 6.79 -24.62 -51.42
C ALA A 49 5.94 -24.48 -52.70
N GLU A 50 5.83 -23.29 -53.27
CA GLU A 50 5.09 -23.04 -54.50
C GLU A 50 5.84 -23.60 -55.72
N MET A 51 7.17 -23.49 -55.74
CA MET A 51 7.98 -24.16 -56.76
C MET A 51 7.82 -25.68 -56.69
N GLU A 52 7.83 -26.28 -55.50
CA GLU A 52 7.59 -27.72 -55.31
C GLU A 52 6.19 -28.14 -55.80
N VAL A 53 5.16 -27.30 -55.62
CA VAL A 53 3.82 -27.56 -56.18
C VAL A 53 3.85 -27.51 -57.72
N ILE A 54 4.52 -26.52 -58.30
CA ILE A 54 4.63 -26.36 -59.75
C ILE A 54 5.36 -27.56 -60.38
N ASP A 55 6.48 -27.97 -59.79
CA ASP A 55 7.25 -29.10 -60.27
C ASP A 55 6.45 -30.41 -60.19
N ARG A 56 5.69 -30.62 -59.10
CA ARG A 56 4.75 -31.75 -58.99
C ARG A 56 3.66 -31.74 -60.07
N ILE A 57 3.09 -30.58 -60.39
CA ILE A 57 2.09 -30.45 -61.47
C ILE A 57 2.71 -30.83 -62.82
N ARG A 58 3.96 -30.43 -63.08
CA ARG A 58 4.70 -30.81 -64.29
C ARG A 58 4.99 -32.30 -64.36
N GLU A 59 5.48 -32.88 -63.26
CA GLU A 59 5.73 -34.32 -63.15
C GLU A 59 4.46 -35.13 -63.39
N LYS A 60 3.33 -34.68 -62.82
CA LYS A 60 2.02 -35.29 -63.04
C LYS A 60 1.60 -35.26 -64.51
N ARG A 61 1.74 -34.11 -65.18
CA ARG A 61 1.44 -33.97 -66.62
C ARG A 61 2.35 -34.85 -67.48
N ALA A 62 3.64 -34.88 -67.19
CA ALA A 62 4.60 -35.74 -67.90
C ALA A 62 4.26 -37.23 -67.71
N TRP A 63 3.85 -37.61 -66.50
CA TRP A 63 3.37 -38.96 -66.21
C TRP A 63 2.05 -39.29 -66.93
N GLU A 64 1.08 -38.36 -66.95
CA GLU A 64 -0.19 -38.53 -67.68
C GLU A 64 0.04 -38.75 -69.18
N ALA A 65 1.00 -38.01 -69.77
CA ALA A 65 1.41 -38.18 -71.16
C ALA A 65 2.13 -39.53 -71.42
N ALA A 66 2.81 -40.08 -70.41
CA ALA A 66 3.50 -41.37 -70.50
C ALA A 66 2.58 -42.59 -70.29
N LEU A 67 1.28 -42.38 -70.04
CA LEU A 67 0.34 -43.48 -69.83
C LEU A 67 0.06 -44.25 -71.13
N PRO A 68 -0.07 -45.59 -71.06
CA PRO A 68 -0.38 -46.40 -72.24
C PRO A 68 -1.79 -46.09 -72.79
N PRO A 69 -1.98 -46.26 -74.12
CA PRO A 69 -3.27 -46.04 -74.79
C PRO A 69 -4.28 -47.12 -74.42
N MET A 70 -5.57 -46.81 -74.59
CA MET A 70 -6.71 -47.63 -74.11
C MET A 70 -7.15 -48.73 -75.09
N ASP A 71 -6.26 -49.19 -75.97
CA ASP A 71 -6.65 -50.04 -77.12
C ASP A 71 -6.81 -51.53 -76.76
N SER A 72 -6.16 -52.01 -75.69
CA SER A 72 -6.09 -53.45 -75.32
C SER A 72 -6.31 -53.67 -73.82
N PRO A 73 -7.00 -54.76 -73.40
CA PRO A 73 -7.27 -55.04 -71.98
C PRO A 73 -6.00 -55.13 -71.12
N SER A 74 -4.86 -55.55 -71.69
CA SER A 74 -3.58 -55.60 -70.99
C SER A 74 -2.99 -54.20 -70.75
N ASN A 75 -3.17 -53.26 -71.69
CA ASN A 75 -2.75 -51.87 -71.55
C ASN A 75 -3.62 -51.13 -70.53
N ILE A 76 -4.93 -51.41 -70.53
CA ILE A 76 -5.87 -50.87 -69.53
C ILE A 76 -5.47 -51.33 -68.12
N ALA A 77 -5.15 -52.63 -67.93
CA ALA A 77 -4.70 -53.14 -66.65
C ALA A 77 -3.38 -52.51 -66.18
N LYS A 78 -2.43 -52.25 -67.10
CA LYS A 78 -1.19 -51.54 -66.79
C LYS A 78 -1.46 -50.09 -66.39
N ARG A 79 -2.35 -49.39 -67.12
CA ARG A 79 -2.75 -48.01 -66.81
C ARG A 79 -3.34 -47.90 -65.41
N LEU A 80 -4.29 -48.78 -65.04
CA LEU A 80 -4.90 -48.80 -63.71
C LEU A 80 -3.86 -48.95 -62.60
N LYS A 81 -2.92 -49.91 -62.75
CA LYS A 81 -1.83 -50.09 -61.78
C LYS A 81 -0.94 -48.86 -61.66
N MET A 82 -0.65 -48.19 -62.77
CA MET A 82 0.12 -46.94 -62.76
C MET A 82 -0.66 -45.82 -62.07
N MET A 83 -1.98 -45.70 -62.30
CA MET A 83 -2.82 -44.70 -61.64
C MET A 83 -2.89 -44.91 -60.14
N GLU A 84 -3.20 -46.12 -59.68
CA GLU A 84 -3.23 -46.41 -58.24
C GLU A 84 -1.87 -46.16 -57.57
N ALA A 85 -0.76 -46.47 -58.26
CA ALA A 85 0.58 -46.22 -57.73
C ALA A 85 0.85 -44.71 -57.58
N MET A 86 0.41 -43.90 -58.54
CA MET A 86 0.54 -42.45 -58.45
C MET A 86 -0.39 -41.84 -57.40
N GLU A 87 -1.63 -42.31 -57.31
CA GLU A 87 -2.56 -41.88 -56.27
C GLU A 87 -1.95 -42.12 -54.89
N ARG A 88 -1.42 -43.31 -54.61
CA ARG A 88 -0.75 -43.59 -53.32
C ARG A 88 0.40 -42.64 -53.02
N LYS A 89 1.19 -42.27 -54.04
CA LYS A 89 2.26 -41.27 -53.88
C LYS A 89 1.68 -39.89 -53.55
N GLU A 90 0.66 -39.44 -54.29
CA GLU A 90 -0.01 -38.16 -54.01
C GLU A 90 -0.63 -38.13 -52.61
N TRP A 91 -1.24 -39.23 -52.16
CA TRP A 91 -1.78 -39.38 -50.80
C TRP A 91 -0.67 -39.28 -49.75
N ALA A 92 0.46 -39.95 -49.95
CA ALA A 92 1.61 -39.87 -49.03
C ALA A 92 2.14 -38.43 -48.91
N TYR A 93 2.26 -37.70 -50.02
CA TYR A 93 2.68 -36.29 -49.98
C TYR A 93 1.70 -35.41 -49.20
N ARG A 94 0.38 -35.59 -49.40
CA ARG A 94 -0.63 -34.85 -48.63
C ARG A 94 -0.57 -35.18 -47.15
N GLU A 95 -0.37 -36.45 -46.81
CA GLU A 95 -0.24 -36.90 -45.42
C GLU A 95 0.99 -36.26 -44.76
N GLU A 96 2.13 -36.21 -45.46
CA GLU A 96 3.33 -35.51 -44.97
C GLU A 96 3.11 -34.01 -44.76
N GLU A 97 2.38 -33.34 -45.65
CA GLU A 97 2.03 -31.91 -45.50
C GLU A 97 1.13 -31.69 -44.27
N ILE A 98 0.11 -32.54 -44.08
CA ILE A 98 -0.77 -32.51 -42.91
C ILE A 98 0.03 -32.74 -41.63
N ASP A 99 0.92 -33.72 -41.62
CA ASP A 99 1.79 -34.03 -40.48
C ASP A 99 2.68 -32.85 -40.09
N LYS A 100 3.27 -32.15 -41.08
CA LYS A 100 4.07 -30.95 -40.83
C LYS A 100 3.22 -29.86 -40.16
N LEU A 101 2.02 -29.61 -40.67
CA LEU A 101 1.09 -28.62 -40.08
C LEU A 101 0.66 -29.01 -38.67
N GLN A 102 0.32 -30.28 -38.45
CA GLN A 102 -0.06 -30.78 -37.14
C GLN A 102 1.09 -30.66 -36.13
N LYS A 103 2.34 -30.95 -36.52
CA LYS A 103 3.52 -30.76 -35.65
C LYS A 103 3.65 -29.31 -35.21
N VAL A 104 3.53 -28.35 -36.12
CA VAL A 104 3.57 -26.92 -35.80
C VAL A 104 2.44 -26.52 -34.84
N GLN A 105 1.21 -26.97 -35.11
CA GLN A 105 0.08 -26.71 -34.21
C GLN A 105 0.32 -27.30 -32.81
N MET A 106 0.82 -28.52 -32.73
CA MET A 106 1.14 -29.19 -31.46
C MET A 106 2.22 -28.46 -30.66
N GLU A 107 3.23 -27.89 -31.32
CA GLU A 107 4.23 -27.05 -30.66
C GLU A 107 3.61 -25.79 -30.05
N VAL A 108 2.70 -25.13 -30.77
CA VAL A 108 1.96 -23.98 -30.26
C VAL A 108 1.11 -24.39 -29.05
N PHE A 109 0.38 -25.51 -29.13
CA PHE A 109 -0.42 -26.01 -28.02
C PHE A 109 0.42 -26.33 -26.77
N LYS A 110 1.59 -26.97 -26.94
CA LYS A 110 2.51 -27.23 -25.83
C LYS A 110 2.93 -25.94 -25.12
N LYS A 111 3.27 -24.89 -25.88
CA LYS A 111 3.63 -23.58 -25.32
C LYS A 111 2.46 -22.93 -24.57
N LEU A 112 1.23 -23.07 -25.07
CA LEU A 112 0.04 -22.55 -24.39
C LEU A 112 -0.24 -23.29 -23.08
N LEU A 113 -0.10 -24.61 -23.07
CA LEU A 113 -0.26 -25.42 -21.86
C LEU A 113 0.78 -25.06 -20.79
N GLN A 114 2.05 -24.90 -21.19
CA GLN A 114 3.11 -24.45 -20.28
C GLN A 114 2.76 -23.10 -19.64
N ARG A 115 2.32 -22.12 -20.43
CA ARG A 115 1.90 -20.81 -19.89
C ARG A 115 0.72 -20.93 -18.93
N GLN A 116 -0.25 -21.79 -19.24
CA GLN A 116 -1.39 -22.00 -18.35
C GLN A 116 -0.96 -22.62 -17.02
N GLU A 117 -0.05 -23.60 -17.06
CA GLU A 117 0.51 -24.25 -15.88
C GLU A 117 1.33 -23.27 -15.03
N GLU A 118 2.19 -22.47 -15.65
CA GLU A 118 2.97 -21.40 -14.99
C GLU A 118 2.04 -20.42 -14.27
N ASN A 119 1.01 -19.91 -14.96
CA ASN A 119 0.04 -18.99 -14.36
C ASN A 119 -0.70 -19.64 -13.18
N GLN A 120 -1.09 -20.91 -13.28
CA GLN A 120 -1.74 -21.62 -12.18
C GLN A 120 -0.79 -21.80 -10.99
N ASN A 121 0.47 -22.14 -11.25
CA ASN A 121 1.49 -22.30 -10.23
C ASN A 121 1.78 -21.00 -9.50
N GLU A 122 1.86 -19.87 -10.21
CA GLU A 122 2.00 -18.54 -9.60
C GLU A 122 0.82 -18.22 -8.68
N MET A 123 -0.41 -18.44 -9.13
CA MET A 123 -1.60 -18.20 -8.32
C MET A 123 -1.64 -19.10 -7.08
N ASN A 124 -1.24 -20.37 -7.22
CA ASN A 124 -1.14 -21.30 -6.09
C ASN A 124 -0.04 -20.88 -5.10
N ALA A 125 1.12 -20.45 -5.60
CA ALA A 125 2.21 -19.94 -4.76
C ALA A 125 1.78 -18.69 -3.97
N MET A 126 1.05 -17.77 -4.59
CA MET A 126 0.52 -16.59 -3.92
C MET A 126 -0.48 -16.96 -2.81
N ARG A 127 -1.39 -17.92 -3.07
CA ARG A 127 -2.33 -18.43 -2.06
C ARG A 127 -1.59 -19.06 -0.88
N LEU A 128 -0.60 -19.91 -1.16
CA LEU A 128 0.21 -20.56 -0.14
C LEU A 128 0.99 -19.53 0.71
N ASN A 129 1.59 -18.52 0.07
CA ASN A 129 2.28 -17.45 0.74
C ASN A 129 1.35 -16.65 1.67
N ASN A 130 0.14 -16.32 1.20
CA ASN A 130 -0.86 -15.63 2.03
C ASN A 130 -1.25 -16.46 3.26
N HIS A 131 -1.49 -17.77 3.08
CA HIS A 131 -1.75 -18.67 4.21
C HIS A 131 -0.57 -18.70 5.17
N TRP A 132 0.65 -18.84 4.66
CA TRP A 132 1.87 -18.86 5.48
C TRP A 132 2.04 -17.57 6.28
N GLN A 133 1.86 -16.39 5.65
CA GLN A 133 1.94 -15.10 6.33
C GLN A 133 0.89 -14.96 7.43
N ASN A 134 -0.34 -15.41 7.20
CA ASN A 134 -1.40 -15.36 8.21
C ASN A 134 -1.07 -16.25 9.41
N HIS A 135 -0.58 -17.47 9.16
CA HIS A 135 -0.12 -18.37 10.22
C HIS A 135 1.07 -17.78 10.99
N GLN A 136 2.00 -17.14 10.28
CA GLN A 136 3.17 -16.50 10.87
C GLN A 136 2.76 -15.33 11.78
N LYS A 137 1.84 -14.45 11.32
CA LYS A 137 1.28 -13.36 12.15
C LYS A 137 0.59 -13.90 13.39
N ALA A 138 -0.26 -14.92 13.26
CA ALA A 138 -0.94 -15.53 14.40
C ALA A 138 0.05 -16.16 15.41
N LYS A 139 1.15 -16.75 14.91
CA LYS A 139 2.24 -17.24 15.76
C LYS A 139 2.94 -16.10 16.49
N GLU A 140 3.27 -15.03 15.79
CA GLU A 140 3.92 -13.84 16.38
C GLU A 140 3.05 -13.18 17.45
N GLU A 141 1.75 -13.06 17.23
CA GLU A 141 0.82 -12.53 18.23
C GLU A 141 0.80 -13.38 19.51
N LYS A 142 0.81 -14.72 19.38
CA LYS A 142 0.91 -15.63 20.53
C LYS A 142 2.25 -15.44 21.26
N ILE A 143 3.35 -15.31 20.53
CA ILE A 143 4.67 -15.05 21.11
C ILE A 143 4.68 -13.71 21.87
N ARG A 144 4.09 -12.65 21.30
CA ARG A 144 3.97 -11.35 21.97
C ARG A 144 3.17 -11.45 23.27
N LYS A 145 2.06 -12.19 23.28
CA LYS A 145 1.28 -12.44 24.50
C LYS A 145 2.14 -13.13 25.57
N ILE A 146 2.85 -14.20 25.21
CA ILE A 146 3.75 -14.91 26.12
C ILE A 146 4.82 -13.96 26.67
N GLN A 147 5.45 -13.13 25.82
CA GLN A 147 6.47 -12.18 26.26
C GLN A 147 5.91 -11.14 27.24
N LEU A 148 4.72 -10.61 26.98
CA LEU A 148 4.03 -9.68 27.88
C LEU A 148 3.71 -10.36 29.22
N ASP A 149 3.19 -11.58 29.19
CA ASP A 149 2.89 -12.36 30.40
C ASP A 149 4.16 -12.64 31.21
N CYS A 150 5.26 -13.01 30.53
CA CYS A 150 6.58 -13.16 31.17
C CYS A 150 7.02 -11.85 31.84
N ALA A 151 6.92 -10.71 31.16
CA ALA A 151 7.30 -9.41 31.72
C ALA A 151 6.42 -9.02 32.93
N LEU A 152 5.11 -9.27 32.86
CA LEU A 152 4.17 -9.05 33.96
C LEU A 152 4.48 -9.95 35.16
N MET A 153 4.76 -11.23 34.90
CA MET A 153 5.12 -12.20 35.94
C MET A 153 6.43 -11.83 36.62
N LEU A 154 7.45 -11.46 35.85
CA LEU A 154 8.73 -10.96 36.37
C LEU A 154 8.52 -9.70 37.24
N ARG A 155 7.72 -8.73 36.79
CA ARG A 155 7.40 -7.53 37.57
C ARG A 155 6.69 -7.88 38.89
N LYS A 156 5.73 -8.80 38.87
CA LYS A 156 5.04 -9.30 40.08
C LYS A 156 6.01 -10.01 41.02
N LEU A 157 6.91 -10.84 40.51
CA LEU A 157 7.94 -11.52 41.30
C LEU A 157 8.89 -10.52 41.97
N ILE A 158 9.35 -9.50 41.24
CA ILE A 158 10.20 -8.43 41.79
C ILE A 158 9.46 -7.68 42.90
N ALA A 159 8.18 -7.32 42.70
CA ALA A 159 7.37 -6.66 43.73
C ALA A 159 7.17 -7.53 44.97
N LYS A 160 6.88 -8.83 44.81
CA LYS A 160 6.80 -9.79 45.93
C LYS A 160 8.13 -9.95 46.66
N ARG A 161 9.25 -9.93 45.94
CA ARG A 161 10.59 -10.02 46.53
C ARG A 161 10.91 -8.83 47.43
N LYS A 162 10.46 -7.62 47.07
CA LYS A 162 10.61 -6.42 47.94
C LYS A 162 9.96 -6.65 49.30
N ASN A 163 8.76 -7.25 49.33
CA ASN A 163 8.04 -7.57 50.56
C ASN A 163 8.00 -9.09 50.83
N TRP A 164 9.15 -9.77 50.75
CA TRP A 164 9.22 -11.24 50.88
C TRP A 164 8.69 -11.77 52.22
N LEU A 165 8.81 -10.98 53.29
CA LEU A 165 8.28 -11.31 54.62
C LEU A 165 6.76 -11.14 54.74
N GLY A 166 6.10 -10.50 53.77
CA GLY A 166 4.66 -10.24 53.81
C GLY A 166 4.20 -9.29 54.94
N LYS A 167 5.12 -8.60 55.60
CA LYS A 167 4.79 -7.65 56.67
C LYS A 167 4.21 -6.37 56.06
N LEU A 168 3.12 -5.88 56.65
CA LEU A 168 2.58 -4.56 56.34
C LEU A 168 3.55 -3.50 56.87
N GLU A 169 4.13 -2.72 55.96
CA GLU A 169 4.99 -1.59 56.33
C GLU A 169 4.12 -0.43 56.84
N ARG A 170 4.60 0.25 57.89
CA ARG A 170 3.98 1.50 58.34
C ARG A 170 4.24 2.59 57.31
N ARG A 171 3.29 3.51 57.18
CA ARG A 171 3.33 4.63 56.24
C ARG A 171 4.43 5.63 56.63
N ASP A 172 5.39 5.85 55.74
CA ASP A 172 6.45 6.85 55.93
C ASP A 172 6.06 8.19 55.29
N ILE A 173 5.49 9.10 56.09
CA ILE A 173 4.98 10.40 55.61
C ILE A 173 6.05 11.20 54.86
N ILE A 174 7.26 11.30 55.42
CA ILE A 174 8.35 12.10 54.82
C ILE A 174 8.71 11.56 53.43
N ARG A 175 8.78 10.24 53.26
CA ARG A 175 9.11 9.63 51.97
C ARG A 175 8.02 9.86 50.93
N GLU A 176 6.75 9.75 51.33
CA GLU A 176 5.63 10.02 50.42
C GLU A 176 5.59 11.48 49.95
N TYR A 177 5.85 12.45 50.83
CA TYR A 177 5.86 13.86 50.43
C TYR A 177 7.09 14.22 49.57
N ASN A 178 8.17 13.43 49.65
CA ASN A 178 9.33 13.57 48.76
C ASN A 178 9.07 12.99 47.36
N ASP A 179 8.21 11.97 47.24
CA ASP A 179 7.88 11.33 45.96
C ASP A 179 6.60 11.93 45.35
N PHE A 180 6.73 12.67 44.26
CA PHE A 180 5.56 13.25 43.56
C PHE A 180 4.61 12.20 42.94
N SER A 181 5.09 10.97 42.73
CA SER A 181 4.27 9.84 42.27
C SER A 181 3.55 9.11 43.42
N SER A 182 3.73 9.56 44.66
CA SER A 182 3.09 8.97 45.82
C SER A 182 1.58 9.22 45.81
N GLN A 183 0.88 8.45 46.64
CA GLN A 183 -0.57 8.54 46.80
C GLN A 183 -1.05 9.91 47.31
N THR A 184 -0.17 10.68 47.96
CA THR A 184 -0.51 12.01 48.50
C THR A 184 -0.77 13.02 47.39
N TYR A 185 0.04 12.99 46.32
CA TYR A 185 -0.10 13.90 45.18
C TYR A 185 -0.88 13.28 44.02
N ALA A 186 -0.69 11.98 43.77
CA ALA A 186 -1.32 11.24 42.69
C ALA A 186 -2.09 10.01 43.24
N PRO A 187 -3.26 10.24 43.89
CA PRO A 187 -4.05 9.15 44.44
C PRO A 187 -4.59 8.25 43.32
N LEU A 188 -4.52 6.93 43.52
CA LEU A 188 -5.12 5.98 42.60
C LEU A 188 -6.63 5.94 42.80
N SER A 189 -7.40 5.94 41.72
CA SER A 189 -8.87 5.98 41.76
C SER A 189 -9.51 4.85 42.57
N ARG A 190 -8.87 3.67 42.64
CA ARG A 190 -9.33 2.52 43.45
C ARG A 190 -9.36 2.79 44.97
N ILE A 191 -8.71 3.85 45.44
CA ILE A 191 -8.72 4.27 46.85
C ILE A 191 -9.97 5.10 47.16
N GLY A 192 -10.62 5.67 46.13
CA GLY A 192 -11.81 6.52 46.29
C GLY A 192 -11.53 7.94 46.75
N PHE A 193 -10.25 8.34 46.87
CA PHE A 193 -9.86 9.70 47.18
C PHE A 193 -9.61 10.49 45.90
N PHE A 194 -10.45 11.47 45.64
CA PHE A 194 -10.33 12.40 44.52
C PHE A 194 -10.21 13.82 45.10
N PRO A 195 -9.08 14.51 44.94
CA PRO A 195 -8.86 15.82 45.55
C PRO A 195 -9.87 16.87 45.04
N ASP A 196 -10.31 16.74 43.78
CA ASP A 196 -11.16 17.71 43.12
C ASP A 196 -12.65 17.59 43.47
N ASN A 197 -13.08 16.50 44.12
CA ASN A 197 -14.50 16.24 44.39
C ASN A 197 -15.18 17.35 45.21
N ASN A 198 -14.43 18.07 46.05
CA ASN A 198 -14.98 19.14 46.89
C ASN A 198 -14.61 20.55 46.40
N CYS A 199 -14.04 20.69 45.20
CA CYS A 199 -13.67 21.98 44.60
C CYS A 199 -14.83 22.99 44.66
N ASP A 200 -16.03 22.55 44.28
CA ASP A 200 -17.21 23.42 44.18
C ASP A 200 -17.74 23.88 45.55
N TYR A 201 -17.52 23.10 46.61
CA TYR A 201 -17.98 23.47 47.97
C TYR A 201 -17.23 24.69 48.53
N TYR A 202 -15.99 24.90 48.09
CA TYR A 202 -15.16 26.02 48.53
C TYR A 202 -15.15 27.17 47.53
N ALA A 203 -15.88 27.06 46.42
CA ALA A 203 -16.06 28.15 45.47
C ALA A 203 -16.93 29.25 46.12
N VAL A 204 -16.27 30.23 46.75
CA VAL A 204 -16.95 31.37 47.38
C VAL A 204 -17.47 32.31 46.29
N LYS A 205 -18.69 32.07 45.81
CA LYS A 205 -19.46 33.04 45.03
C LYS A 205 -20.27 33.89 45.99
N ASN A 206 -19.82 35.12 46.22
CA ASN A 206 -20.42 35.98 47.21
C ASN A 206 -20.75 37.32 46.58
N PHE A 207 -22.02 37.72 46.68
CA PHE A 207 -22.51 39.04 46.28
C PHE A 207 -21.61 40.16 46.81
N TYR A 208 -21.11 39.98 48.03
CA TYR A 208 -20.24 40.93 48.70
C TYR A 208 -18.85 41.11 48.06
N LEU A 209 -18.34 40.12 47.33
CA LEU A 209 -17.03 40.18 46.66
C LEU A 209 -17.18 40.49 45.17
N ASP A 210 -18.30 40.10 44.56
CA ASP A 210 -18.52 40.21 43.11
C ASP A 210 -19.07 41.60 42.70
N THR A 211 -19.74 42.31 43.62
CA THR A 211 -20.40 43.58 43.34
C THR A 211 -19.83 44.72 44.20
N PHE A 212 -19.65 45.90 43.61
CA PHE A 212 -19.21 47.09 44.34
C PHE A 212 -20.15 47.46 45.50
N ALA A 213 -21.46 47.38 45.29
CA ALA A 213 -22.45 47.60 46.35
C ALA A 213 -22.25 46.66 47.54
N GLY A 214 -21.97 45.39 47.26
CA GLY A 214 -21.68 44.38 48.27
C GLY A 214 -20.36 44.65 49.02
N LEU A 215 -19.33 45.13 48.33
CA LEU A 215 -18.08 45.56 49.00
C LEU A 215 -18.32 46.72 49.98
N CYS A 216 -19.16 47.69 49.62
CA CYS A 216 -19.53 48.78 50.52
C CYS A 216 -20.37 48.31 51.72
N GLU A 217 -21.20 47.29 51.55
CA GLU A 217 -21.93 46.66 52.66
C GLU A 217 -20.99 45.91 53.61
N LEU A 218 -20.00 45.18 53.06
CA LEU A 218 -18.96 44.56 53.85
C LEU A 218 -18.17 45.59 54.65
N GLU A 219 -17.71 46.66 54.01
CA GLU A 219 -16.97 47.75 54.66
C GLU A 219 -17.73 48.29 55.88
N LYS A 220 -19.06 48.49 55.75
CA LYS A 220 -19.92 48.95 56.84
C LYS A 220 -20.11 47.90 57.93
N SER A 221 -20.12 46.62 57.57
CA SER A 221 -20.26 45.50 58.52
C SER A 221 -19.01 45.25 59.36
N VAL A 222 -17.83 45.64 58.85
CA VAL A 222 -16.57 45.50 59.56
C VAL A 222 -16.51 46.50 60.71
N GLN A 223 -16.34 45.99 61.93
CA GLN A 223 -16.24 46.84 63.10
C GLN A 223 -15.01 47.75 63.01
N PRO A 224 -15.11 49.03 63.42
CA PRO A 224 -13.98 49.96 63.48
C PRO A 224 -12.79 49.47 64.32
N SER A 225 -12.99 48.48 65.18
CA SER A 225 -11.96 47.81 65.98
C SER A 225 -10.98 46.96 65.16
N VAL A 226 -11.42 46.46 64.00
CA VAL A 226 -10.62 45.62 63.08
C VAL A 226 -9.62 46.46 62.29
N PHE A 227 -9.83 47.77 62.19
CA PHE A 227 -8.88 48.71 61.61
C PHE A 227 -7.91 49.23 62.70
N PRO A 228 -6.66 48.73 62.77
CA PRO A 228 -5.71 49.17 63.80
C PRO A 228 -5.19 50.61 63.58
N PHE A 229 -5.56 51.27 62.49
CA PHE A 229 -4.99 52.55 62.09
C PHE A 229 -5.69 53.74 62.79
N LYS A 230 -5.23 54.07 64.00
CA LYS A 230 -5.57 55.33 64.65
C LYS A 230 -4.61 56.42 64.17
N VAL A 231 -5.00 57.18 63.16
CA VAL A 231 -4.29 58.42 62.78
C VAL A 231 -4.39 59.41 63.93
N LYS A 232 -3.33 59.52 64.73
CA LYS A 232 -3.18 60.61 65.70
C LYS A 232 -2.31 61.68 65.05
N ALA A 233 -2.82 62.90 64.97
CA ALA A 233 -1.99 64.04 64.60
C ALA A 233 -0.77 64.10 65.56
N PRO A 234 0.46 64.36 65.06
CA PRO A 234 1.63 64.47 65.92
C PRO A 234 1.42 65.63 66.90
N LYS A 235 1.36 65.31 68.20
CA LYS A 235 1.37 66.34 69.25
C LYS A 235 2.75 67.01 69.25
N PRO A 236 2.86 68.33 69.44
CA PRO A 236 4.15 69.01 69.51
C PRO A 236 5.01 68.37 70.63
N LYS A 237 6.25 67.99 70.30
CA LYS A 237 7.18 67.34 71.24
C LYS A 237 7.70 68.37 72.25
N CYS A 238 7.08 68.48 73.43
CA CYS A 238 7.67 69.21 74.55
C CYS A 238 8.71 68.33 75.27
N ILE A 239 9.98 68.46 74.89
CA ILE A 239 11.13 67.70 75.42
C ILE A 239 11.49 68.13 76.86
N ILE A 240 11.16 69.37 77.24
CA ILE A 240 11.54 69.98 78.52
C ILE A 240 10.29 70.10 79.42
N THR A 241 10.42 69.78 80.72
CA THR A 241 9.39 70.09 81.72
C THR A 241 9.35 71.60 81.99
N LYS A 242 8.25 72.12 82.54
CA LYS A 242 8.16 73.56 82.92
C LYS A 242 9.29 74.00 83.89
N THR A 243 9.93 73.04 84.57
CA THR A 243 11.04 73.20 85.52
C THR A 243 12.44 73.04 84.88
N GLY A 244 12.55 72.96 83.56
CA GLY A 244 13.84 72.94 82.84
C GLY A 244 14.51 71.57 82.68
N TYR A 245 13.92 70.48 83.18
CA TYR A 245 14.48 69.14 83.08
C TYR A 245 14.01 68.40 81.81
N VAL A 246 14.90 67.61 81.19
CA VAL A 246 14.57 66.80 80.00
C VAL A 246 13.70 65.60 80.39
N LYS A 247 12.51 65.50 79.78
CA LYS A 247 11.61 64.36 79.96
C LYS A 247 12.22 63.08 79.41
N ARG A 248 11.91 61.93 80.02
CA ARG A 248 12.46 60.62 79.64
C ARG A 248 12.29 60.30 78.16
N SER A 249 11.16 60.69 77.55
CA SER A 249 10.88 60.49 76.13
C SER A 249 11.80 61.26 75.18
N GLY A 250 12.42 62.36 75.61
CA GLY A 250 13.32 63.19 74.81
C GLY A 250 14.80 63.05 75.16
N ARG A 251 15.17 62.20 76.13
CA ARG A 251 16.58 62.00 76.51
C ARG A 251 17.41 61.37 75.40
N LEU A 252 16.84 60.44 74.64
CA LEU A 252 17.51 59.82 73.49
C LEU A 252 17.83 60.87 72.43
N GLU A 253 16.88 61.77 72.14
CA GLU A 253 17.07 62.85 71.16
C GLU A 253 18.15 63.84 71.63
N VAL A 254 18.16 64.25 72.90
CA VAL A 254 19.22 65.12 73.46
C VAL A 254 20.60 64.44 73.47
N VAL A 255 20.66 63.13 73.69
CA VAL A 255 21.93 62.38 73.59
C VAL A 255 22.37 62.27 72.14
N LEU A 256 21.46 61.98 71.21
CA LEU A 256 21.76 61.96 69.78
C LEU A 256 22.23 63.34 69.28
N GLU A 257 21.60 64.43 69.72
CA GLU A 257 22.05 65.80 69.42
C GLU A 257 23.45 66.10 69.95
N LYS A 258 23.82 65.58 71.14
CA LYS A 258 25.17 65.71 71.70
C LYS A 258 26.21 64.83 71.02
N VAL A 259 25.80 63.71 70.41
CA VAL A 259 26.68 62.78 69.69
C VAL A 259 26.89 63.23 68.23
N HIS A 260 25.92 63.97 67.67
CA HIS A 260 25.99 64.54 66.33
C HIS A 260 26.49 65.99 66.28
N GLN A 261 26.85 66.58 67.43
CA GLN A 261 27.63 67.82 67.56
C GLN A 261 29.12 67.50 67.71
#